data_AF-A0A3D5V8R5-F1
#
_entry.id   AF-A0A3D5V8R5-F1
#
_cell.length_a   1.000
_cell.length_b   1.000
_cell.length_c   1.000
_cell.angle_alpha   90.00
_cell.angle_beta   90.00
_cell.angle_gamma   90.00
#
_symmetry.space_group_name_H-M   'P 1'
#
loop_
_entity.id
_entity.type
_entity.pdbx_description
1 polymer ?
#
loop_
_entity_poly.entity_id
_entity_poly.type
_entity_poly.pdbx_seq_one_letter_code
_entity_poly.pdbx_strand_id
1 'polypeptide(L)'
;MKLIVGLGNPGRKYRNNRHNIGFQLLDEIKKKYSLTERRAKNYNYFIFKEAIFIKPKTYMNLSGQAVLAAMTKYKLDDILVCI
;
A
#
# COMPACT_ATOMS: atom_id res chain seq x y z
N MET A 1 0.06 -16.19 0.76
CA MET A 1 0.59 -14.84 0.45
C MET A 1 -0.07 -13.85 1.40
N LYS A 2 0.64 -12.81 1.85
CA LYS A 2 0.08 -11.77 2.75
C LYS A 2 -0.20 -10.48 2.00
N LEU A 3 -1.21 -9.72 2.43
CA LEU A 3 -1.42 -8.34 2.00
C LEU A 3 -0.83 -7.37 3.03
N ILE A 4 0.12 -6.53 2.62
CA ILE A 4 0.70 -5.49 3.47
C ILE A 4 0.25 -4.13 2.96
N VAL A 5 -0.43 -3.37 3.82
CA VAL A 5 -1.04 -2.09 3.46
C VAL A 5 -0.31 -0.96 4.17
N GLY A 6 0.31 -0.07 3.42
CA GLY A 6 0.78 1.21 3.95
C GLY A 6 -0.33 2.23 3.82
N LEU A 7 -0.82 2.78 4.93
CA LEU A 7 -1.84 3.82 4.93
C LEU A 7 -1.23 5.22 4.75
N GLY A 8 -2.03 6.12 4.18
CA GLY A 8 -1.60 7.47 3.84
C GLY A 8 -2.51 8.14 2.83
N ASN A 9 -2.30 9.44 2.64
CA ASN A 9 -2.99 10.21 1.61
C ASN A 9 -2.10 10.36 0.36
N PRO A 10 -2.66 10.17 -0.85
CA PRO A 10 -1.94 10.41 -2.08
C PRO A 10 -1.74 11.92 -2.32
N GLY A 11 -0.62 12.29 -2.94
CA GLY A 11 -0.33 13.66 -3.35
C GLY A 11 0.81 14.32 -2.56
N ARG A 12 1.52 15.25 -3.22
CA ARG A 12 2.77 15.84 -2.71
C ARG A 12 2.58 16.55 -1.36
N LYS A 13 1.43 17.18 -1.13
CA LYS A 13 1.10 17.93 0.09
C LYS A 13 1.06 17.07 1.37
N TYR A 14 0.87 15.76 1.26
CA TYR A 14 0.75 14.88 2.42
C TYR A 14 2.04 14.13 2.77
N ARG A 15 3.11 14.25 1.96
CA ARG A 15 4.31 13.42 2.10
C ARG A 15 4.97 13.48 3.47
N ASN A 16 4.95 14.64 4.14
CA ASN A 16 5.59 14.84 5.44
C ASN A 16 4.59 14.84 6.60
N ASN A 17 3.35 14.39 6.37
CA ASN A 17 2.38 14.22 7.43
C ASN A 17 2.66 12.92 8.20
N ARG A 18 2.50 12.93 9.52
CA ARG A 18 2.57 11.73 10.38
C ARG A 18 1.60 10.63 9.92
N HIS A 19 0.47 11.01 9.31
CA HIS A 19 -0.48 10.06 8.71
C HIS A 19 0.03 9.35 7.44
N ASN A 20 1.21 9.70 6.92
CA ASN A 20 1.80 9.07 5.73
C ASN A 20 2.97 8.15 6.09
N ILE A 21 3.20 7.83 7.36
CA ILE A 21 4.27 6.92 7.80
C ILE A 21 4.13 5.55 7.14
N GLY A 22 2.91 5.02 7.05
CA GLY A 22 2.64 3.79 6.31
C GLY A 22 3.15 3.82 4.86
N PHE A 23 2.94 4.92 4.12
CA PHE A 23 3.48 5.08 2.76
C PHE A 23 5.01 5.17 2.76
N GLN A 24 5.58 5.94 3.68
CA GLN A 24 7.04 6.13 3.78
C GLN A 24 7.75 4.80 4.05
N LEU A 25 7.22 3.98 4.97
CA LEU A 25 7.72 2.64 5.26
C LEU A 25 7.79 1.80 3.98
N LEU A 26 6.71 1.78 3.20
CA LEU A 26 6.67 1.00 1.97
C LEU A 26 7.61 1.54 0.89
N ASP A 27 7.77 2.87 0.80
CA ASP A 27 8.71 3.49 -0.12
C ASP A 27 10.17 3.16 0.24
N GLU A 28 10.52 3.13 1.53
CA GLU A 28 11.86 2.72 1.99
C GLU A 28 12.13 1.23 1.73
N ILE A 29 11.16 0.35 1.96
CA ILE A 29 11.28 -1.08 1.61
C ILE A 29 11.51 -1.24 0.11
N LYS A 30 10.68 -0.58 -0.70
CA LYS A 30 10.79 -0.62 -2.17
C LYS A 30 12.17 -0.13 -2.62
N LYS A 31 12.66 0.97 -2.05
CA LYS A 31 13.97 1.55 -2.37
C LYS A 31 15.12 0.62 -1.95
N LYS A 32 15.08 0.08 -0.74
CA LYS A 32 16.12 -0.81 -0.19
C LYS A 32 16.33 -2.06 -1.03
N TYR A 33 15.26 -2.60 -1.61
CA TYR A 33 15.29 -3.83 -2.42
C TYR A 33 15.14 -3.56 -3.93
N SER A 34 15.25 -2.31 -4.38
CA SER A 34 15.15 -1.92 -5.79
C SER A 34 13.91 -2.48 -6.51
N LEU A 35 12.76 -2.45 -5.83
CA LEU A 35 11.52 -3.07 -6.30
C LEU A 35 10.75 -2.15 -7.24
N THR A 36 10.13 -2.73 -8.26
CA THR A 36 9.32 -1.97 -9.23
C THR A 36 7.87 -1.84 -8.77
N GLU A 37 7.41 -0.59 -8.65
CA GLU A 37 6.01 -0.28 -8.35
C GLU A 37 5.13 -0.43 -9.60
N ARG A 38 4.01 -1.13 -9.44
CA ARG A 38 2.94 -1.31 -10.42
C ARG A 38 1.72 -0.50 -10.00
N ARG A 39 0.85 -0.17 -10.96
CA ARG A 39 -0.36 0.63 -10.73
C ARG A 39 -1.60 -0.21 -10.98
N ALA A 40 -2.54 -0.20 -10.03
CA ALA A 40 -3.90 -0.67 -10.21
C ALA A 40 -4.86 0.54 -10.16
N LYS A 41 -6.17 0.32 -10.34
CA LYS A 41 -7.16 1.41 -10.28
C LYS A 41 -7.12 2.14 -8.92
N ASN A 42 -7.25 1.38 -7.83
CA ASN A 42 -7.46 1.94 -6.48
C ASN A 42 -6.19 2.02 -5.62
N TYR A 43 -5.07 1.45 -6.07
CA TYR A 43 -3.82 1.41 -5.30
C TYR A 43 -2.61 1.30 -6.22
N ASN A 44 -1.44 1.70 -5.72
CA ASN A 44 -0.16 1.27 -6.27
C ASN A 44 0.31 0.05 -5.47
N TYR A 45 1.09 -0.82 -6.09
CA TYR A 45 1.55 -2.04 -5.42
C TYR A 45 2.90 -2.51 -5.92
N PHE A 46 3.57 -3.32 -5.13
CA PHE A 46 4.69 -4.14 -5.55
C PHE A 46 4.61 -5.49 -4.85
N ILE A 47 5.29 -6.48 -5.42
CA ILE A 47 5.34 -7.83 -4.86
C ILE A 47 6.78 -8.05 -4.41
N PHE A 48 6.95 -8.53 -3.19
CA PHE A 48 8.25 -8.90 -2.67
C PHE A 48 8.09 -10.11 -1.76
N LYS A 49 8.84 -11.16 -2.06
CA LYS A 49 8.64 -12.49 -1.46
C LYS A 49 7.17 -12.90 -1.59
N GLU A 50 6.61 -13.57 -0.58
CA GLU A 50 5.22 -14.04 -0.54
C GLU A 50 4.23 -12.96 -0.07
N ALA A 51 4.52 -11.68 -0.29
CA ALA A 51 3.66 -10.58 0.11
C ALA A 51 3.40 -9.57 -1.01
N ILE A 52 2.18 -9.06 -1.02
CA ILE A 52 1.76 -7.94 -1.88
C ILE A 52 1.70 -6.70 -1.01
N PHE A 53 2.47 -5.70 -1.36
CA PHE A 53 2.50 -4.41 -0.68
C PHE A 53 1.65 -3.42 -1.45
N ILE A 54 0.71 -2.75 -0.80
CA ILE A 54 -0.17 -1.76 -1.44
C ILE A 54 -0.12 -0.40 -0.75
N LYS A 55 -0.20 0.65 -1.56
CA LYS A 55 -0.47 2.05 -1.15
C LYS A 55 -1.80 2.49 -1.76
N PRO A 56 -2.88 2.63 -0.98
CA PRO A 56 -4.18 3.11 -1.45
C PRO A 56 -4.09 4.47 -2.17
N LYS A 57 -4.87 4.65 -3.23
CA LYS A 57 -5.06 5.93 -3.91
C LYS A 57 -6.41 6.58 -3.59
N THR A 58 -7.12 6.05 -2.61
CA THR A 58 -8.51 6.41 -2.27
C THR A 58 -8.62 7.44 -1.15
N TYR A 59 -7.50 8.03 -0.69
CA TYR A 59 -7.41 8.79 0.57
C TYR A 59 -7.65 7.92 1.81
N MET A 60 -7.19 8.41 2.95
CA MET A 60 -7.14 7.67 4.21
C MET A 60 -8.52 7.10 4.60
N ASN A 61 -9.55 7.95 4.58
CA ASN A 61 -10.91 7.61 4.98
C ASN A 61 -11.59 6.55 4.10
N LEU A 62 -11.13 6.34 2.85
CA LEU A 62 -11.67 5.33 1.94
C LEU A 62 -10.65 4.24 1.62
N SER A 63 -9.62 4.06 2.45
CA SER A 63 -8.58 3.04 2.23
C SER A 63 -9.14 1.62 2.18
N GLY A 64 -10.25 1.36 2.90
CA GLY A 64 -10.94 0.06 2.86
C GLY A 64 -11.36 -0.38 1.45
N GLN A 65 -11.72 0.56 0.56
CA GLN A 65 -12.06 0.22 -0.83
C GLN A 65 -10.86 -0.31 -1.62
N ALA A 66 -9.67 0.24 -1.36
CA ALA A 66 -8.43 -0.21 -1.99
C ALA A 66 -7.99 -1.57 -1.42
N VAL A 67 -8.11 -1.75 -0.11
CA VAL A 67 -7.81 -3.01 0.59
C VAL A 67 -8.71 -4.14 0.08
N LEU A 68 -10.03 -3.93 0.10
CA LEU A 68 -11.00 -4.92 -0.38
C LEU A 68 -10.73 -5.29 -1.85
N ALA A 69 -10.49 -4.31 -2.71
CA ALA A 69 -10.16 -4.56 -4.11
C ALA A 69 -8.88 -5.39 -4.30
N ALA A 70 -7.89 -5.24 -3.41
CA ALA A 70 -6.68 -6.07 -3.44
C ALA A 70 -6.97 -7.49 -2.92
N MET A 71 -7.62 -7.63 -1.77
CA MET A 71 -7.96 -8.93 -1.18
C MET A 71 -8.80 -9.78 -2.13
N THR A 72 -9.85 -9.20 -2.74
CA THR A 72 -10.70 -9.92 -3.71
C THR A 72 -9.92 -10.33 -4.95
N LYS A 73 -9.08 -9.44 -5.50
CA LYS A 73 -8.30 -9.73 -6.71
C LYS A 73 -7.31 -10.86 -6.50
N TYR A 74 -6.62 -10.86 -5.36
CA TYR A 74 -5.54 -11.80 -5.07
C TYR A 74 -6.00 -12.99 -4.21
N LYS A 75 -7.29 -13.06 -3.85
CA LYS A 75 -7.89 -14.09 -3.00
C LYS A 75 -7.10 -14.26 -1.69
N LEU A 76 -6.86 -13.15 -1.01
CA LEU A 76 -6.10 -13.09 0.24
C LEU A 76 -7.03 -12.84 1.44
N ASP A 77 -6.69 -13.45 2.56
CA ASP A 77 -7.35 -13.37 3.86
C ASP A 77 -6.43 -12.86 4.98
N ASP A 78 -5.11 -13.05 4.86
CA ASP A 78 -4.09 -12.53 5.78
C ASP A 78 -3.64 -11.09 5.41
N ILE A 79 -3.87 -10.14 6.33
CA ILE A 79 -3.58 -8.72 6.15
C ILE A 79 -2.79 -8.12 7.31
N LEU A 80 -1.77 -7.33 6.98
CA LEU A 80 -1.06 -6.44 7.90
C LEU A 80 -1.24 -4.98 7.44
N VAL A 81 -1.64 -4.11 8.37
CA VAL A 81 -1.86 -2.68 8.11
C VAL A 81 -0.84 -1.84 8.88
N CYS A 82 -0.11 -0.98 8.17
CA CYS A 82 0.85 -0.03 8.71
C CYS A 82 0.26 1.39 8.64
N ILE A 83 0.12 2.03 9.81
CA ILE A 83 -0.52 3.34 10.00
C ILE A 83 0.55 4.43 10.15
#